data_AF-A0A8S3K2D4-F1
#
_entry.id   AF-A0A8S3K2D4-F1
#
_cell.length_a   1.000
_cell.length_b   1.000
_cell.length_c   1.000
_cell.angle_alpha   90.00
_cell.angle_beta   90.00
_cell.angle_gamma   90.00
#
_symmetry.space_group_name_H-M   'P 1'
#
loop_
_entity.id
_entity.type
_entity.pdbx_description
1 polymer ?
#
loop_
_entity_poly.entity_id
_entity_poly.type
_entity_poly.pdbx_seq_one_letter_code
_entity_poly.pdbx_strand_id
1 'polypeptide(L)'
;RQCRRRLKRRQRHALANHSAHSPTFANSTADDDEEYLLDDDVLVLNDYIYKYLKRLLDHSVESDDTIDSYSDNITSLIDFYIILNGDLSNDTMKTLTLMSCIFMPLNFLSSLSWMNFEYMPQIPMQYGYLGQLGIMGLIGLIMIMCFKVKKLF
;
A
#
# COMPACT_ATOMS: atom_id res chain seq x y z
N ARG A 1 4.16 5.32 -14.46
CA ARG A 1 3.28 5.90 -15.52
C ARG A 1 3.88 7.08 -16.32
N GLN A 2 4.56 8.07 -15.72
CA GLN A 2 5.13 9.22 -16.47
C GLN A 2 6.35 8.88 -17.37
N CYS A 3 7.15 7.87 -17.03
CA CYS A 3 8.33 7.47 -17.82
C CYS A 3 7.96 6.80 -19.16
N ARG A 4 6.93 5.92 -19.17
CA ARG A 4 6.41 5.23 -20.38
C ARG A 4 5.87 6.21 -21.44
N ARG A 5 5.33 7.37 -21.01
CA ARG A 5 4.89 8.47 -21.93
C ARG A 5 6.07 9.23 -22.54
N ARG A 6 7.21 9.36 -21.85
CA ARG A 6 8.41 10.01 -22.37
C ARG A 6 9.17 9.12 -23.37
N LEU A 7 9.18 7.81 -23.15
CA LEU A 7 9.81 6.85 -24.07
C LEU A 7 9.05 6.77 -25.41
N LYS A 8 7.70 6.70 -25.39
CA LYS A 8 6.88 6.69 -26.62
C LYS A 8 7.03 7.97 -27.47
N ARG A 9 7.23 9.14 -26.85
CA ARG A 9 7.50 10.38 -27.59
C ARG A 9 8.90 10.37 -28.23
N ARG A 10 9.92 9.90 -27.51
CA ARG A 10 11.28 9.76 -28.06
C ARG A 10 11.36 8.75 -29.21
N GLN A 11 10.64 7.62 -29.12
CA GLN A 11 10.56 6.64 -30.22
C GLN A 11 9.88 7.20 -31.47
N ARG A 12 8.82 8.02 -31.34
CA ARG A 12 8.18 8.65 -32.50
C ARG A 12 9.09 9.67 -33.20
N HIS A 13 9.87 10.43 -32.45
CA HIS A 13 10.86 11.34 -33.03
C HIS A 13 12.06 10.60 -33.65
N ALA A 14 12.46 9.45 -33.08
CA ALA A 14 13.50 8.61 -33.68
C ALA A 14 13.03 7.92 -34.98
N LEU A 15 11.77 7.47 -35.04
CA LEU A 15 11.20 6.83 -36.24
C LEU A 15 10.99 7.84 -37.38
N ALA A 16 10.62 9.09 -37.06
CA ALA A 16 10.44 10.16 -38.05
C ALA A 16 11.76 10.69 -38.61
N ASN A 17 12.84 10.70 -37.81
CA ASN A 17 14.18 11.06 -38.31
C ASN A 17 14.82 9.93 -39.13
N HIS A 18 14.52 8.67 -38.83
CA HIS A 18 15.07 7.53 -39.58
C HIS A 18 14.40 7.34 -40.96
N SER A 19 13.22 7.93 -41.18
CA SER A 19 12.58 8.02 -42.51
C SER A 19 13.04 9.23 -43.35
N ALA A 20 13.85 10.14 -42.78
CA ALA A 20 14.33 11.35 -43.47
C ALA A 20 15.77 11.23 -43.98
N HIS A 21 16.42 10.07 -43.79
CA HIS A 21 17.79 9.81 -44.23
C HIS A 21 17.88 8.50 -45.03
N SER A 22 17.05 8.36 -46.07
CA SER A 22 17.47 7.57 -47.24
C SER A 22 18.17 8.54 -48.19
N PRO A 23 19.48 8.36 -48.47
CA PRO A 23 20.17 9.23 -49.39
C PRO A 23 19.56 9.06 -50.78
N THR A 24 19.15 10.19 -51.36
CA THR A 24 19.09 10.41 -52.79
C THR A 24 20.36 9.88 -53.44
N PHE A 25 20.26 8.75 -54.15
CA PHE A 25 21.23 8.35 -55.16
C PHE A 25 20.52 8.40 -56.52
N ALA A 26 20.33 9.62 -57.02
CA ALA A 26 20.10 9.85 -58.43
C ALA A 26 21.48 9.90 -59.10
N ASN A 27 21.85 8.84 -59.84
CA ASN A 27 22.22 8.97 -61.25
C ASN A 27 22.82 7.69 -61.84
N SER A 28 22.38 7.44 -63.08
CA SER A 28 23.16 6.92 -64.19
C SER A 28 23.52 5.44 -64.19
N THR A 29 22.55 4.62 -64.57
CA THR A 29 22.70 3.78 -65.77
C THR A 29 21.36 3.79 -66.51
N ALA A 30 21.36 4.41 -67.69
CA ALA A 30 20.48 3.95 -68.75
C ALA A 30 20.89 2.51 -69.08
N ASP A 31 19.92 1.75 -69.59
CA ASP A 31 19.99 0.37 -70.06
C ASP A 31 19.37 -0.64 -69.08
N ASP A 32 18.38 -1.34 -69.66
CA ASP A 32 17.61 -2.48 -69.18
C ASP A 32 16.37 -2.16 -68.31
N ASP A 33 15.26 -1.96 -69.02
CA ASP A 33 13.87 -2.12 -68.54
C ASP A 33 13.67 -3.55 -68.00
N GLU A 34 14.13 -3.83 -66.78
CA GLU A 34 13.72 -5.01 -66.02
C GLU A 34 12.81 -4.55 -64.88
N GLU A 35 11.54 -4.30 -65.25
CA GLU A 35 10.43 -4.29 -64.30
C GLU A 35 10.37 -5.68 -63.66
N TYR A 36 11.08 -5.84 -62.54
CA TYR A 36 11.07 -7.04 -61.73
C TYR A 36 9.66 -7.19 -61.14
N LEU A 37 8.78 -7.82 -61.92
CA LEU A 37 7.50 -8.33 -61.48
C LEU A 37 7.80 -9.37 -60.40
N LEU A 38 7.91 -8.89 -59.16
CA LEU A 38 7.77 -9.72 -57.99
C LEU A 38 6.41 -10.40 -58.11
N ASP A 39 6.45 -11.73 -58.24
CA ASP A 39 5.31 -12.61 -58.19
C ASP A 39 4.44 -12.23 -56.98
N ASP A 40 3.15 -11.96 -57.22
CA ASP A 40 2.17 -11.56 -56.19
C ASP A 40 2.22 -12.48 -54.95
N ASP A 41 2.59 -13.75 -55.15
CA ASP A 41 2.78 -14.77 -54.11
C ASP A 41 3.87 -14.41 -53.09
N VAL A 42 4.96 -13.74 -53.50
CA VAL A 42 6.07 -13.33 -52.61
C VAL A 42 5.68 -12.13 -51.74
N LEU A 43 4.90 -11.20 -52.29
CA LEU A 43 4.38 -10.04 -51.56
C LEU A 43 3.36 -10.49 -50.49
N VAL A 44 2.49 -11.44 -50.83
CA VAL A 44 1.51 -12.04 -49.92
C VAL A 44 2.18 -12.85 -48.81
N LEU A 45 3.27 -13.56 -49.11
CA LEU A 45 4.04 -14.31 -48.12
C LEU A 45 4.68 -13.39 -47.06
N ASN A 46 5.22 -12.24 -47.48
CA ASN A 46 5.81 -11.26 -46.56
C ASN A 46 4.75 -10.61 -45.65
N ASP A 47 3.58 -10.24 -46.20
CA ASP A 47 2.47 -9.70 -45.39
C ASP A 47 1.96 -10.74 -44.37
N TYR A 48 1.89 -12.02 -44.77
CA TYR A 48 1.50 -13.10 -43.87
C TYR A 48 2.48 -13.29 -42.71
N ILE A 49 3.79 -13.32 -42.99
CA ILE A 49 4.83 -13.45 -41.97
C ILE A 49 4.82 -12.25 -41.03
N TYR A 50 4.71 -11.03 -41.57
CA TYR A 50 4.62 -9.80 -40.78
C TYR A 50 3.39 -9.81 -39.85
N LYS A 51 2.23 -10.20 -40.38
CA LYS A 51 0.98 -10.28 -39.61
C LYS A 51 1.04 -11.35 -38.52
N TYR A 52 1.69 -12.48 -38.78
CA TYR A 52 1.92 -13.53 -37.79
C TYR A 52 2.84 -13.05 -36.67
N LEU A 53 4.00 -12.46 -37.01
CA LEU A 53 4.94 -11.91 -36.02
C LEU A 53 4.31 -10.80 -35.18
N LYS A 54 3.53 -9.91 -35.82
CA LYS A 54 2.80 -8.86 -35.11
C LYS A 54 1.80 -9.44 -34.12
N ARG A 55 1.07 -10.49 -34.49
CA ARG A 55 0.12 -11.16 -33.59
C ARG A 55 0.82 -11.80 -32.39
N LEU A 56 1.98 -12.42 -32.59
CA LEU A 56 2.80 -12.95 -31.50
C LEU A 56 3.29 -11.85 -30.56
N LEU A 57 3.73 -10.73 -31.13
CA LEU A 57 4.14 -9.56 -30.36
C LEU A 57 2.98 -8.97 -29.55
N ASP A 58 1.81 -8.82 -30.16
CA ASP A 58 0.61 -8.31 -29.49
C ASP A 58 0.20 -9.22 -28.31
N HIS A 59 0.28 -10.55 -28.48
CA HIS A 59 -0.02 -11.49 -27.41
C HIS A 59 1.02 -11.46 -26.28
N SER A 60 2.30 -11.28 -26.60
CA SER A 60 3.35 -11.07 -25.60
C SER A 60 3.09 -9.81 -24.78
N VAL A 61 2.68 -8.72 -25.43
CA VAL A 61 2.36 -7.45 -24.76
C VAL A 61 1.12 -7.58 -23.89
N GLU A 62 0.10 -8.29 -24.37
CA GLU A 62 -1.11 -8.58 -23.58
C GLU A 62 -0.78 -9.38 -22.31
N SER A 63 0.05 -10.42 -22.44
CA SER A 63 0.52 -11.20 -21.29
C SER A 63 1.27 -10.32 -20.29
N ASP A 64 2.16 -9.44 -20.75
CA ASP A 64 2.87 -8.50 -19.88
C ASP A 64 1.91 -7.55 -19.14
N ASP A 65 0.91 -6.99 -19.84
CA ASP A 65 -0.08 -6.11 -19.20
C ASP A 65 -0.92 -6.87 -18.15
N THR A 66 -1.18 -8.18 -18.32
CA THR A 66 -1.83 -9.00 -17.28
C THR A 66 -0.93 -9.23 -16.06
N ILE A 67 0.37 -9.47 -16.27
CA ILE A 67 1.35 -9.64 -15.18
C ILE A 67 1.48 -8.35 -14.37
N ASP A 68 1.54 -7.20 -15.05
CA ASP A 68 1.54 -5.88 -14.41
C ASP A 68 0.27 -5.71 -13.56
N SER A 69 -0.90 -6.10 -14.08
CA SER A 69 -2.15 -6.03 -13.32
C SER A 69 -2.15 -6.95 -12.09
N TYR A 70 -1.61 -8.16 -12.18
CA TYR A 70 -1.48 -9.04 -11.01
C TYR A 70 -0.52 -8.46 -9.97
N SER A 71 0.57 -7.84 -10.41
CA SER A 71 1.53 -7.17 -9.52
C SER A 71 0.86 -6.03 -8.75
N ASP A 72 0.09 -5.18 -9.44
CA ASP A 72 -0.69 -4.09 -8.81
C ASP A 72 -1.71 -4.62 -7.79
N ASN A 73 -2.38 -5.74 -8.10
CA ASN A 73 -3.31 -6.40 -7.18
C ASN A 73 -2.60 -6.96 -5.94
N ILE A 74 -1.44 -7.60 -6.10
CA ILE A 74 -0.64 -8.12 -4.98
C ILE A 74 -0.18 -6.97 -4.09
N THR A 75 0.30 -5.86 -4.65
CA THR A 75 0.66 -4.66 -3.86
C THR A 75 -0.54 -4.16 -3.06
N SER A 76 -1.71 -4.05 -3.67
CA SER A 76 -2.94 -3.63 -2.98
C SER A 76 -3.30 -4.58 -1.83
N LEU A 77 -3.06 -5.88 -1.99
CA LEU A 77 -3.32 -6.88 -0.96
C LEU A 77 -2.31 -6.81 0.19
N ILE A 78 -1.05 -6.53 -0.12
CA ILE A 78 -0.01 -6.27 0.89
C ILE A 78 -0.36 -5.02 1.70
N ASP A 79 -0.78 -3.94 1.04
CA ASP A 79 -1.21 -2.72 1.71
C ASP A 79 -2.39 -2.99 2.66
N PHE A 80 -3.36 -3.78 2.22
CA PHE A 80 -4.48 -4.22 3.07
C PHE A 80 -4.01 -5.05 4.28
N TYR A 81 -3.07 -5.97 4.08
CA TYR A 81 -2.49 -6.75 5.17
C TYR A 81 -1.76 -5.88 6.20
N ILE A 82 -1.03 -4.86 5.75
CA ILE A 82 -0.35 -3.90 6.64
C ILE A 82 -1.39 -3.13 7.47
N ILE A 83 -2.50 -2.70 6.86
CA ILE A 83 -3.60 -2.02 7.56
C ILE A 83 -4.19 -2.94 8.64
N LEU A 84 -4.52 -4.19 8.31
CA LEU A 84 -5.08 -5.15 9.26
C LEU A 84 -4.16 -5.43 10.46
N ASN A 85 -2.86 -5.56 10.22
CA ASN A 85 -1.88 -5.70 11.31
C ASN A 85 -1.77 -4.45 12.17
N GLY A 86 -1.90 -3.27 11.55
CA GLY A 86 -2.02 -2.00 12.25
C GLY A 86 -3.23 -1.98 13.19
N ASP A 87 -4.39 -2.46 12.73
CA ASP A 87 -5.62 -2.52 13.54
C ASP A 87 -5.48 -3.44 14.75
N LEU A 88 -4.88 -4.63 14.59
CA LEU A 88 -4.57 -5.54 15.70
C LEU A 88 -3.61 -4.93 16.73
N SER A 89 -2.61 -4.20 16.24
CA SER A 89 -1.64 -3.50 17.09
C SER A 89 -2.32 -2.36 17.86
N ASN A 90 -3.24 -1.64 17.21
CA ASN A 90 -4.06 -0.61 17.84
C ASN A 90 -4.90 -1.20 18.98
N ASP A 91 -5.54 -2.35 18.77
CA ASP A 91 -6.34 -3.01 19.81
C ASP A 91 -5.49 -3.56 20.97
N THR A 92 -4.30 -4.09 20.69
CA THR A 92 -3.39 -4.57 21.74
C THR A 92 -2.92 -3.42 22.63
N MET A 93 -2.56 -2.27 22.03
CA MET A 93 -2.19 -1.06 22.78
C MET A 93 -3.33 -0.56 23.67
N LYS A 94 -4.58 -0.65 23.19
CA LYS A 94 -5.78 -0.29 23.97
C LYS A 94 -5.93 -1.16 25.21
N THR A 95 -5.75 -2.47 25.08
CA THR A 95 -5.91 -3.39 26.23
C THR A 95 -4.85 -3.16 27.31
N LEU A 96 -3.58 -2.99 26.93
CA LEU A 96 -2.49 -2.73 27.88
C LEU A 96 -2.67 -1.38 28.59
N THR A 97 -3.04 -0.34 27.83
CA THR A 97 -3.27 1.01 28.37
C THR A 97 -4.48 1.02 29.30
N LEU A 98 -5.56 0.32 28.94
CA LEU A 98 -6.77 0.21 29.77
C LEU A 98 -6.43 -0.38 31.15
N MET A 99 -5.69 -1.49 31.17
CA MET A 99 -5.26 -2.11 32.42
C MET A 99 -4.41 -1.12 33.24
N SER A 100 -3.45 -0.45 32.61
CA SER A 100 -2.57 0.50 33.28
C SER A 100 -3.30 1.72 33.83
N CYS A 101 -4.26 2.29 33.10
CA CYS A 101 -5.06 3.43 33.53
C CYS A 101 -5.98 3.10 34.72
N ILE A 102 -6.43 1.84 34.84
CA ILE A 102 -7.17 1.38 36.02
C ILE A 102 -6.19 1.20 37.18
N PHE A 103 -5.05 0.52 36.95
CA PHE A 103 -4.11 0.22 38.02
C PHE A 103 -3.36 1.44 38.55
N MET A 104 -3.05 2.45 37.77
CA MET A 104 -2.28 3.62 38.22
C MET A 104 -2.91 4.36 39.41
N PRO A 105 -4.20 4.78 39.39
CA PRO A 105 -4.83 5.42 40.53
C PRO A 105 -5.08 4.45 41.69
N LEU A 106 -5.48 3.19 41.40
CA LEU A 106 -5.70 2.16 42.41
C LEU A 106 -4.40 1.83 43.18
N ASN A 107 -3.30 1.67 42.47
CA ASN A 107 -1.98 1.43 43.04
C ASN A 107 -1.49 2.66 43.82
N PHE A 108 -1.69 3.87 43.31
CA PHE A 108 -1.34 5.10 44.04
C PHE A 108 -2.05 5.17 45.39
N LEU A 109 -3.37 4.91 45.44
CA LEU A 109 -4.12 4.88 46.71
C LEU A 109 -3.67 3.74 47.63
N SER A 110 -3.34 2.58 47.06
CA SER A 110 -2.80 1.45 47.82
C SER A 110 -1.47 1.84 48.44
N SER A 111 -0.51 2.34 47.64
CA SER A 111 0.81 2.80 48.08
C SER A 111 0.74 3.88 49.15
N LEU A 112 -0.24 4.78 49.11
CA LEU A 112 -0.48 5.75 50.17
C LEU A 112 -0.87 5.10 51.51
N SER A 113 -1.57 3.96 51.50
CA SER A 113 -1.88 3.18 52.72
C SER A 113 -0.74 2.29 53.20
N TRP A 114 0.20 1.95 52.32
CA TRP A 114 1.43 1.25 52.72
C TRP A 114 2.40 2.18 53.45
N MET A 115 2.25 3.50 53.27
CA MET A 115 2.94 4.48 54.11
C MET A 115 2.32 4.41 55.51
N ASN A 116 3.11 3.93 56.46
CA ASN A 116 2.75 3.72 57.86
C ASN A 116 2.55 5.09 58.56
N PHE A 117 1.50 5.82 58.17
CA PHE A 117 1.16 7.12 58.72
C PHE A 117 0.41 6.91 60.03
N GLU A 118 1.20 6.90 61.11
CA GLU A 118 0.76 6.94 62.51
C GLU A 118 -0.12 8.18 62.83
N TYR A 119 -0.27 9.12 61.88
CA TYR A 119 -1.04 10.37 61.99
C TYR A 119 -2.00 10.61 60.81
N MET A 120 -2.73 9.59 60.34
CA MET A 120 -3.89 9.83 59.46
C MET A 120 -5.18 9.96 60.31
N PRO A 121 -5.88 11.12 60.30
CA PRO A 121 -7.05 11.36 61.15
C PRO A 121 -8.28 10.48 60.83
N GLN A 122 -8.20 9.60 59.83
CA GLN A 122 -9.24 8.63 59.47
C GLN A 122 -9.31 7.40 60.42
N ILE A 123 -8.31 7.19 61.28
CA ILE A 123 -8.11 5.95 62.07
C ILE A 123 -9.01 5.79 63.33
N PRO A 124 -9.62 6.81 63.96
CA PRO A 124 -10.52 6.53 65.09
C PRO A 124 -11.94 6.13 64.65
N MET A 125 -12.28 6.25 63.37
CA MET A 125 -13.58 5.78 62.86
C MET A 125 -13.50 4.29 62.53
N GLN A 126 -14.39 3.50 63.14
CA GLN A 126 -14.57 2.06 62.91
C GLN A 126 -14.73 1.69 61.41
N TYR A 127 -15.02 2.67 60.54
CA TYR A 127 -15.27 2.49 59.11
C TYR A 127 -14.18 3.10 58.19
N GLY A 128 -13.03 3.56 58.70
CA GLY A 128 -11.99 4.18 57.88
C GLY A 128 -11.49 3.29 56.73
N TYR A 129 -11.27 1.99 57.01
CA TYR A 129 -10.90 0.99 56.01
C TYR A 129 -12.00 0.76 54.96
N LEU A 130 -13.26 0.70 55.38
CA LEU A 130 -14.41 0.59 54.48
C LEU A 130 -14.57 1.85 53.61
N GLY A 131 -14.35 3.03 54.16
CA GLY A 131 -14.38 4.29 53.41
C GLY A 131 -13.31 4.35 52.34
N GLN A 132 -12.09 3.91 52.63
CA GLN A 132 -11.01 3.85 51.66
C GLN A 132 -11.29 2.84 50.54
N LEU A 133 -11.79 1.65 50.87
CA LEU A 133 -12.25 0.67 49.88
C LEU A 133 -13.37 1.24 49.00
N GLY A 134 -14.29 2.00 49.59
CA GLY A 134 -15.34 2.71 48.86
C GLY A 134 -14.79 3.74 47.87
N ILE A 135 -13.79 4.53 48.26
CA ILE A 135 -13.13 5.51 47.39
C ILE A 135 -12.38 4.83 46.24
N MET A 136 -11.63 3.76 46.53
CA MET A 136 -10.95 2.95 45.50
C MET A 136 -11.96 2.35 44.51
N GLY A 137 -13.07 1.81 45.02
CA GLY A 137 -14.15 1.26 44.20
C GLY A 137 -14.82 2.32 43.34
N LEU A 138 -15.11 3.50 43.90
CA LEU A 138 -15.72 4.63 43.19
C LEU A 138 -14.82 5.12 42.04
N ILE A 139 -13.52 5.31 42.30
CA ILE A 139 -12.55 5.74 41.29
C ILE A 139 -12.43 4.69 40.16
N GLY A 140 -12.39 3.40 40.50
CA GLY A 140 -12.41 2.32 39.52
C GLY A 140 -13.67 2.33 38.64
N LEU A 141 -14.84 2.54 39.26
CA LEU A 141 -16.13 2.63 38.57
C LEU A 141 -16.18 3.85 37.63
N ILE A 142 -15.70 5.00 38.08
CA ILE A 142 -15.62 6.22 37.27
C ILE A 142 -14.71 6.01 36.05
N MET A 143 -13.55 5.36 36.23
CA MET A 143 -12.64 5.06 35.12
C MET A 143 -13.27 4.10 34.10
N ILE A 144 -13.97 3.05 34.56
CA ILE A 144 -14.68 2.11 33.68
C ILE A 144 -15.83 2.83 32.94
N MET A 145 -16.62 3.66 33.61
CA MET A 145 -17.68 4.44 32.98
C MET A 145 -17.12 5.44 31.95
N CYS A 146 -16.05 6.15 32.30
CA CYS A 146 -15.40 7.10 31.40
C CYS A 146 -14.91 6.40 30.13
N PHE A 147 -14.36 5.18 30.26
CA PHE A 147 -13.95 4.37 29.12
C PHE A 147 -15.13 3.93 28.23
N LYS A 148 -16.25 3.48 28.82
CA LYS A 148 -17.46 3.11 28.05
C LYS A 148 -18.08 4.30 27.32
N VAL A 149 -18.08 5.48 27.93
CA VAL A 149 -18.69 6.69 27.35
C VAL A 149 -17.81 7.31 26.28
N LYS A 150 -16.48 7.34 26.48
CA LYS A 150 -15.58 8.02 25.54
C LYS A 150 -15.10 7.16 24.38
N LYS A 151 -15.39 5.84 24.38
CA LYS A 151 -14.97 4.90 23.32
C LYS A 151 -13.57 5.27 22.81
N LEU A 152 -12.65 5.40 23.77
CA LEU A 152 -11.43 6.20 23.61
C LEU A 152 -10.51 5.54 22.58
N PHE A 153 -10.69 5.93 21.31
CA PHE A 153 -10.02 5.54 20.05
C PHE A 153 -9.97 4.04 19.71
#